data_AF-A0A815T1C7-F1
#
_entry.id   AF-A0A815T1C7-F1
#
_cell.length_a   1.000
_cell.length_b   1.000
_cell.length_c   1.000
_cell.angle_alpha   90.00
_cell.angle_beta   90.00
_cell.angle_gamma   90.00
#
_symmetry.space_group_name_H-M   'P 1'
#
loop_
_entity.id
_entity.type
_entity.pdbx_description
1 polymer ?
#
loop_
_entity_poly.entity_id
_entity_poly.type
_entity_poly.pdbx_seq_one_letter_code
_entity_poly.pdbx_strand_id
1 'polypeptide(L)'
;LGVPIDILSSYIVPGNPIGFLTLRGYTNSCQQLLISFLLSFKIAHYMKIPPRITFSMLLICSIIASIVHYITAMYLLNNIPNICTHKNLLWKCLRVEASFTSSVIWGVVGFDKTFGVGSIYYPLLFGLLIGLVLPIISWFLWKKLSNIKWLAFINFPLILVATNALPPAPAVEFTTWFLVGFIFNFILYRYAHVWWEKYAYVFSAGMSCGVAICGFIIFITLQNNNIEFPQWWGTGGPMRDGCPLAIANYSGFVLTD
;
A
#
# COMPACT_ATOMS: atom_id res chain seq x y z
N LEU A 1 -3.35 11.25 4.73
CA LEU A 1 -3.48 11.53 6.17
C LEU A 1 -2.40 10.88 7.04
N GLY A 2 -1.58 9.95 6.53
CA GLY A 2 -0.52 9.31 7.34
C GLY A 2 0.55 10.27 7.87
N VAL A 3 1.11 11.15 7.04
CA VAL A 3 2.23 12.03 7.43
C VAL A 3 1.91 12.98 8.61
N PRO A 4 0.75 13.67 8.66
CA PRO A 4 0.39 14.48 9.83
C PRO A 4 0.31 13.68 11.14
N ILE A 5 -0.20 12.45 11.06
CA ILE A 5 -0.29 11.54 12.21
C ILE A 5 1.10 11.09 12.64
N ASP A 6 2.00 10.81 11.70
CA ASP A 6 3.38 10.45 11.97
C ASP A 6 4.10 11.62 12.67
N ILE A 7 3.95 12.86 12.18
CA ILE A 7 4.48 14.07 12.83
C ILE A 7 3.95 14.20 14.27
N LEU A 8 2.63 14.12 14.44
CA LEU A 8 2.00 14.25 15.75
C LEU A 8 2.48 13.15 16.72
N SER A 9 2.55 11.91 16.25
CA SER A 9 2.98 10.76 17.06
C SER A 9 4.45 10.90 17.49
N SER A 10 5.31 11.43 16.62
CA SER A 10 6.70 11.77 16.95
C SER A 10 6.83 12.79 18.06
N TYR A 11 5.93 13.79 18.11
CA TYR A 11 5.93 14.80 19.16
C TYR A 11 5.35 14.29 20.49
N ILE A 12 4.35 13.39 20.44
CA ILE A 12 3.72 12.84 21.65
C ILE A 12 4.65 11.86 22.37
N VAL A 13 5.36 11.00 21.62
CA VAL A 13 6.23 9.96 22.22
C VAL A 13 7.64 10.00 21.62
N PRO A 14 8.43 11.06 21.91
CA PRO A 14 9.79 11.16 21.40
C PRO A 14 10.69 10.08 22.02
N GLY A 15 11.56 9.48 21.20
CA GLY A 15 12.58 8.52 21.65
C GLY A 15 12.07 7.10 21.92
N ASN A 16 10.77 6.83 21.82
CA ASN A 16 10.21 5.49 22.04
C ASN A 16 9.58 4.93 20.74
N PRO A 17 10.25 3.97 20.07
CA PRO A 17 9.76 3.42 18.81
C PRO A 17 8.48 2.58 18.99
N ILE A 18 8.33 1.91 20.12
CA ILE A 18 7.17 1.04 20.39
C ILE A 18 5.93 1.91 20.58
N GLY A 19 6.04 3.01 21.34
CA GLY A 19 4.94 3.96 21.53
C GLY A 19 4.53 4.66 20.23
N PHE A 20 5.50 4.97 19.37
CA PHE A 20 5.20 5.49 18.02
C PHE A 20 4.43 4.47 17.17
N LEU A 21 4.89 3.21 17.13
CA LEU A 21 4.25 2.16 16.34
C LEU A 21 2.81 1.88 16.79
N THR A 22 2.53 1.90 18.09
CA THR A 22 1.17 1.66 18.61
C THR A 22 0.22 2.79 18.25
N LEU A 23 0.63 4.06 18.43
CA LEU A 23 -0.17 5.22 18.05
C LEU A 23 -0.43 5.26 16.54
N ARG A 24 0.63 5.08 15.73
CA ARG A 24 0.53 5.01 14.28
C ARG A 24 -0.35 3.85 13.81
N GLY A 25 -0.19 2.68 14.42
CA GLY A 25 -0.94 1.48 14.09
C GLY A 25 -2.43 1.66 14.38
N TYR A 26 -2.77 2.17 15.57
CA TYR A 26 -4.14 2.44 15.99
C TYR A 26 -4.84 3.42 15.05
N THR A 27 -4.23 4.59 14.84
CA THR A 27 -4.80 5.66 14.02
C THR A 27 -4.99 5.25 12.55
N ASN A 28 -3.98 4.64 11.93
CA ASN A 28 -4.12 4.18 10.54
C ASN A 28 -5.17 3.06 10.40
N SER A 29 -5.22 2.12 11.35
CA SER A 29 -6.21 1.03 11.31
C SER A 29 -7.63 1.58 11.48
N CYS A 30 -7.84 2.49 12.43
CA CYS A 30 -9.13 3.16 12.61
C CYS A 30 -9.55 3.93 11.36
N GLN A 31 -8.61 4.65 10.72
CA GLN A 31 -8.90 5.39 9.49
C GLN A 31 -9.32 4.45 8.34
N GLN A 32 -8.57 3.37 8.12
CA GLN A 32 -8.89 2.40 7.07
C GLN A 32 -10.22 1.69 7.31
N LEU A 33 -10.50 1.34 8.58
CA LEU A 33 -11.77 0.75 8.98
C LEU A 33 -12.92 1.72 8.71
N LEU A 34 -12.80 2.98 9.13
CA LEU A 34 -13.83 3.99 8.92
C LEU A 34 -14.12 4.21 7.43
N ILE A 35 -13.09 4.35 6.60
CA ILE A 35 -13.25 4.54 5.14
C ILE A 35 -13.98 3.33 4.54
N SER A 36 -13.57 2.12 4.89
CA SER A 36 -14.20 0.89 4.40
C SER A 36 -15.66 0.79 4.85
N PHE A 37 -15.95 1.10 6.11
CA PHE A 37 -17.32 1.15 6.64
C PHE A 37 -18.19 2.15 5.89
N LEU A 38 -17.70 3.37 5.67
CA LEU A 38 -18.44 4.40 4.93
C LEU A 38 -18.73 3.98 3.48
N LEU A 39 -17.77 3.33 2.83
CA LEU A 39 -17.95 2.79 1.48
C LEU A 39 -19.01 1.70 1.45
N SER A 40 -18.99 0.77 2.41
CA SER A 40 -20.00 -0.27 2.54
C SER A 40 -21.40 0.29 2.86
N PHE A 41 -21.50 1.31 3.71
CA PHE A 41 -22.77 1.98 3.98
C PHE A 41 -23.36 2.66 2.76
N LYS A 42 -22.51 3.30 1.94
CA LYS A 42 -22.94 3.93 0.71
C LYS A 42 -23.52 2.90 -0.27
N ILE A 43 -22.87 1.75 -0.42
CA ILE A 43 -23.37 0.65 -1.26
C ILE A 43 -24.69 0.11 -0.69
N ALA A 44 -24.76 -0.16 0.61
CA ALA A 44 -25.97 -0.65 1.26
C ALA A 44 -27.17 0.30 1.10
N HIS A 45 -26.91 1.61 1.15
CA HIS A 45 -27.91 2.64 0.89
C HIS A 45 -28.44 2.57 -0.55
N TYR A 46 -27.56 2.41 -1.55
CA TYR A 46 -27.98 2.20 -2.94
C TYR A 46 -28.79 0.92 -3.14
N MET A 47 -28.49 -0.14 -2.38
CA MET A 47 -29.23 -1.41 -2.40
C MET A 47 -30.51 -1.40 -1.55
N LYS A 48 -30.85 -0.27 -0.92
CA LYS A 48 -32.02 -0.10 -0.04
C LYS A 48 -32.04 -1.04 1.18
N ILE A 49 -30.86 -1.41 1.69
CA ILE A 49 -30.73 -2.23 2.90
C ILE A 49 -30.83 -1.31 4.13
N PRO A 50 -31.58 -1.68 5.18
CA PRO A 50 -31.71 -0.85 6.37
C PRO A 50 -30.36 -0.71 7.12
N PRO A 51 -30.01 0.52 7.58
CA PRO A 51 -28.67 0.83 8.09
C PRO A 51 -28.30 0.08 9.38
N ARG A 52 -29.30 -0.27 10.21
CA ARG A 52 -29.07 -1.05 11.45
C ARG A 52 -28.55 -2.45 11.15
N ILE A 53 -29.08 -3.10 10.12
CA ILE A 53 -28.65 -4.46 9.72
C ILE A 53 -27.24 -4.39 9.15
N THR A 54 -26.98 -3.41 8.28
CA THR A 54 -25.65 -3.19 7.71
C THR A 54 -24.60 -2.95 8.78
N PHE A 55 -24.89 -2.09 9.78
CA PHE A 55 -23.97 -1.82 10.88
C PHE A 55 -23.65 -3.08 11.69
N SER A 56 -24.67 -3.82 12.13
CA SER A 56 -24.48 -5.06 12.90
C SER A 56 -23.68 -6.10 12.12
N MET A 57 -23.96 -6.27 10.84
CA MET A 57 -23.25 -7.23 9.99
C MET A 57 -21.78 -6.84 9.84
N LEU A 58 -21.48 -5.57 9.52
CA LEU A 58 -20.10 -5.10 9.37
C LEU A 58 -19.31 -5.23 10.68
N LEU A 59 -19.94 -4.97 11.83
CA LEU A 59 -19.33 -5.14 13.14
C LEU A 59 -18.98 -6.61 13.40
N ILE A 60 -19.94 -7.53 13.19
CA ILE A 60 -19.71 -8.97 13.38
C ILE A 60 -18.60 -9.48 12.45
N CYS A 61 -18.63 -9.10 11.16
CA CYS A 61 -17.59 -9.46 10.21
C CYS A 61 -16.21 -8.94 10.63
N SER A 62 -16.13 -7.71 11.12
CA SER A 62 -14.87 -7.12 11.58
C SER A 62 -14.30 -7.86 12.79
N ILE A 63 -15.13 -8.26 13.75
CA ILE A 63 -14.70 -9.03 14.92
C ILE A 63 -14.14 -10.38 14.47
N ILE A 64 -14.89 -11.11 13.64
CA ILE A 64 -14.46 -12.42 13.13
C ILE A 64 -13.12 -12.30 12.37
N ALA A 65 -13.02 -11.32 11.46
CA ALA A 65 -11.79 -11.09 10.71
C ALA A 65 -10.59 -10.78 11.62
N SER A 66 -10.79 -9.96 12.68
CA SER A 66 -9.73 -9.63 13.62
C SER A 66 -9.21 -10.84 14.40
N ILE A 67 -10.12 -11.73 14.83
CA ILE A 67 -9.78 -12.97 15.54
C ILE A 67 -9.00 -13.90 14.63
N VAL A 68 -9.47 -14.12 13.40
CA VAL A 68 -8.80 -14.98 12.42
C VAL A 68 -7.40 -14.45 12.12
N HIS A 69 -7.25 -13.14 11.85
CA HIS A 69 -5.94 -12.54 11.62
C HIS A 69 -4.98 -12.71 12.81
N TYR A 70 -5.47 -12.54 14.04
CA TYR A 70 -4.65 -12.74 15.24
C TYR A 70 -4.18 -14.18 15.39
N ILE A 71 -5.10 -15.15 15.23
CA ILE A 71 -4.78 -16.59 15.32
C ILE A 71 -3.76 -16.97 14.25
N THR A 72 -3.96 -16.54 13.01
CA THR A 72 -3.02 -16.82 11.92
C THR A 72 -1.65 -16.19 12.18
N ALA A 73 -1.60 -14.95 12.68
CA ALA A 73 -0.33 -14.30 13.01
C ALA A 73 0.43 -15.07 14.11
N MET A 74 -0.26 -15.47 15.17
CA MET A 74 0.35 -16.24 16.27
C MET A 74 0.81 -17.64 15.80
N TYR A 75 0.02 -18.29 14.94
CA TYR A 75 0.37 -19.58 14.35
C TYR A 75 1.66 -19.49 13.53
N LEU A 76 1.80 -18.46 12.68
CA LEU A 76 2.98 -18.27 11.85
C LEU A 76 4.23 -17.97 12.69
N LEU A 77 4.12 -17.17 13.74
CA LEU A 77 5.23 -16.84 14.63
C LEU A 77 5.74 -18.05 15.43
N ASN A 78 4.84 -18.97 15.83
CA ASN A 78 5.20 -20.13 16.64
C ASN A 78 5.73 -21.31 15.83
N ASN A 79 5.24 -21.52 14.60
CA ASN A 79 5.56 -22.71 13.81
C ASN A 79 6.70 -22.50 12.81
N ILE A 80 6.97 -21.28 12.37
CA ILE A 80 8.00 -20.99 11.37
C ILE A 80 9.24 -20.41 12.07
N PRO A 81 10.34 -21.18 12.19
CA PRO A 81 11.56 -20.66 12.80
C PRO A 81 12.20 -19.60 11.91
N ASN A 82 12.76 -18.54 12.52
CA ASN A 82 13.45 -17.44 11.84
C ASN A 82 12.59 -16.67 10.81
N ILE A 83 11.28 -16.53 11.06
CA ILE A 83 10.41 -15.67 10.26
C ILE A 83 10.92 -14.22 10.25
N CYS A 84 10.78 -13.51 9.13
CA CYS A 84 11.23 -12.12 8.97
C CYS A 84 12.75 -11.88 9.17
N THR A 85 13.59 -12.92 9.16
CA THR A 85 15.06 -12.79 9.24
C THR A 85 15.66 -12.80 7.84
N HIS A 86 16.76 -12.06 7.60
CA HIS A 86 17.44 -12.01 6.29
C HIS A 86 17.86 -13.39 5.74
N LYS A 87 18.02 -14.39 6.61
CA LYS A 87 18.39 -15.77 6.27
C LYS A 87 17.30 -16.56 5.56
N ASN A 88 16.03 -16.23 5.79
CA ASN A 88 14.89 -16.95 5.20
C ASN A 88 14.32 -16.18 4.01
N LEU A 89 14.72 -16.57 2.80
CA LEU A 89 14.28 -15.91 1.56
C LEU A 89 12.78 -16.11 1.28
N LEU A 90 12.20 -17.22 1.74
CA LEU A 90 10.78 -17.54 1.56
C LEU A 90 9.86 -16.63 2.41
N TRP A 91 10.29 -16.30 3.63
CA TRP A 91 9.48 -15.61 4.65
C TRP A 91 9.99 -14.19 4.97
N LYS A 92 10.26 -13.39 3.93
CA LYS A 92 10.63 -11.97 4.09
C LYS A 92 9.42 -11.10 4.41
N CYS A 93 9.57 -10.20 5.39
CA CYS A 93 8.50 -9.35 5.91
C CYS A 93 8.68 -7.87 5.53
N LEU A 94 8.68 -7.58 4.22
CA LEU A 94 8.96 -6.23 3.67
C LEU A 94 8.10 -5.12 4.32
N ARG A 95 6.81 -5.38 4.53
CA ARG A 95 5.89 -4.40 5.13
C ARG A 95 6.18 -4.13 6.61
N VAL A 96 6.64 -5.14 7.35
CA VAL A 96 7.03 -5.02 8.75
C VAL A 96 8.35 -4.25 8.85
N GLU A 97 9.31 -4.56 7.98
CA GLU A 97 10.60 -3.88 7.90
C GLU A 97 10.47 -2.39 7.54
N ALA A 98 9.61 -2.05 6.56
CA ALA A 98 9.30 -0.66 6.23
C ALA A 98 8.64 0.08 7.40
N SER A 99 7.77 -0.61 8.16
CA SER A 99 7.13 -0.05 9.35
C SER A 99 8.13 0.17 10.49
N PHE A 100 9.06 -0.77 10.68
CA PHE A 100 10.14 -0.67 11.66
C PHE A 100 11.09 0.48 11.32
N THR A 101 11.53 0.57 10.06
CA THR A 101 12.36 1.69 9.58
C THR A 101 11.68 3.02 9.81
N SER A 102 10.37 3.10 9.53
CA SER A 102 9.57 4.29 9.83
C SER A 102 9.57 4.64 11.33
N SER A 103 9.45 3.65 12.22
CA SER A 103 9.48 3.89 13.67
C SER A 103 10.83 4.34 14.20
N VAL A 104 11.93 3.95 13.56
CA VAL A 104 13.25 4.45 13.93
C VAL A 104 13.36 5.92 13.56
N ILE A 105 13.00 6.27 12.32
CA ILE A 105 13.08 7.66 11.81
C ILE A 105 12.16 8.58 12.62
N TRP A 106 10.88 8.23 12.73
CA TRP A 106 9.86 9.09 13.32
C TRP A 106 9.76 8.94 14.84
N GLY A 107 9.98 7.74 15.39
CA GLY A 107 9.87 7.49 16.83
C GLY A 107 11.15 7.76 17.60
N VAL A 108 12.28 7.15 17.18
CA VAL A 108 13.55 7.25 17.93
C VAL A 108 14.27 8.58 17.67
N VAL A 109 14.50 8.91 16.40
CA VAL A 109 15.20 10.14 16.04
C VAL A 109 14.30 11.35 16.25
N GLY A 110 13.01 11.20 15.94
CA GLY A 110 12.00 12.23 16.11
C GLY A 110 11.98 13.24 14.95
N PHE A 111 10.88 13.96 14.84
CA PHE A 111 10.65 14.90 13.74
C PHE A 111 11.66 16.06 13.74
N ASP A 112 11.94 16.67 14.90
CA ASP A 112 12.80 17.86 14.97
C ASP A 112 14.24 17.59 14.51
N LYS A 113 14.75 16.38 14.75
CA LYS A 113 16.10 15.99 14.35
C LYS A 113 16.18 15.55 12.89
N THR A 114 15.11 14.95 12.37
CA THR A 114 15.06 14.46 10.97
C THR A 114 14.66 15.56 10.01
N PHE A 115 13.63 16.34 10.29
CA PHE A 115 13.05 17.35 9.40
C PHE A 115 13.08 18.78 9.97
N GLY A 116 13.71 19.03 11.12
CA GLY A 116 13.83 20.38 11.68
C GLY A 116 14.79 21.30 10.91
N VAL A 117 14.76 22.58 11.25
CA VAL A 117 15.61 23.62 10.63
C VAL A 117 17.09 23.28 10.88
N GLY A 118 17.85 23.10 9.80
CA GLY A 118 19.27 22.69 9.86
C GLY A 118 19.54 21.20 9.59
N SER A 119 18.50 20.38 9.42
CA SER A 119 18.66 18.98 8.97
C SER A 119 18.80 18.85 7.45
N ILE A 120 19.52 17.82 7.00
CA ILE A 120 19.64 17.45 5.58
C ILE A 120 18.29 17.13 4.91
N TYR A 121 17.30 16.67 5.68
CA TYR A 121 15.97 16.33 5.14
C TYR A 121 14.94 17.47 5.27
N TYR A 122 15.33 18.63 5.79
CA TYR A 122 14.46 19.81 5.87
C TYR A 122 13.79 20.15 4.52
N PRO A 123 14.48 20.06 3.36
CA PRO A 123 13.87 20.37 2.07
C PRO A 123 12.67 19.48 1.70
N LEU A 124 12.56 18.26 2.24
CA LEU A 124 11.46 17.34 1.93
C LEU A 124 10.11 17.87 2.42
N LEU A 125 10.09 18.73 3.46
CA LEU A 125 8.87 19.37 3.95
C LEU A 125 8.23 20.28 2.89
N PHE A 126 9.01 20.89 2.00
CA PHE A 126 8.47 21.68 0.89
C PHE A 126 7.68 20.83 -0.11
N GLY A 127 7.90 19.51 -0.13
CA GLY A 127 7.07 18.56 -0.89
C GLY A 127 5.59 18.63 -0.50
N LEU A 128 5.27 18.89 0.77
CA LEU A 128 3.89 19.05 1.23
C LEU A 128 3.24 20.31 0.65
N LEU A 129 3.99 21.41 0.55
CA LEU A 129 3.55 22.65 -0.08
C LEU A 129 3.35 22.45 -1.59
N ILE A 130 4.28 21.76 -2.25
CA ILE A 130 4.15 21.39 -3.67
C ILE A 130 2.88 20.58 -3.90
N GLY A 131 2.60 19.59 -3.04
CA GLY A 131 1.38 18.78 -3.10
C GLY A 131 0.08 19.57 -2.91
N LEU A 132 0.11 20.66 -2.14
CA LEU A 132 -1.04 21.56 -1.95
C LEU A 132 -1.21 22.52 -3.13
N VAL A 133 -0.11 22.99 -3.71
CA VAL A 133 -0.10 23.97 -4.80
C VAL A 133 -0.46 23.34 -6.15
N LEU A 134 -0.01 22.11 -6.42
CA LEU A 134 -0.24 21.40 -7.69
C LEU A 134 -1.73 21.32 -8.11
N PRO A 135 -2.68 20.91 -7.25
CA PRO A 135 -4.10 20.87 -7.60
C PRO A 135 -4.71 22.27 -7.84
N ILE A 136 -4.21 23.29 -7.14
CA ILE A 136 -4.68 24.68 -7.30
C ILE A 136 -4.24 25.22 -8.66
N ILE A 137 -2.98 24.97 -9.03
CA ILE A 137 -2.44 25.34 -10.34
C ILE A 137 -3.23 24.65 -11.45
N SER A 138 -3.51 23.34 -11.32
CA SER A 138 -4.26 22.61 -12.35
C SER A 138 -5.69 23.13 -12.52
N TRP A 139 -6.36 23.46 -11.41
CA TRP A 139 -7.69 24.07 -11.46
C TRP A 139 -7.66 25.45 -12.14
N PHE A 140 -6.66 26.28 -11.83
CA PHE A 140 -6.51 27.60 -12.44
C PHE A 140 -6.20 27.50 -13.94
N LEU A 141 -5.31 26.59 -14.34
CA LEU A 141 -4.97 26.33 -15.74
C LEU A 141 -6.19 25.85 -16.52
N TRP A 142 -6.98 24.93 -15.97
CA TRP A 142 -8.22 24.48 -16.60
C TRP A 142 -9.23 25.63 -16.79
N LYS A 143 -9.37 26.52 -15.79
CA LYS A 143 -10.29 27.66 -15.87
C LYS A 143 -9.87 28.71 -16.90
N LYS A 144 -8.55 28.95 -17.04
CA LYS A 144 -8.01 29.98 -17.95
C LYS A 144 -7.83 29.46 -19.39
N LEU A 145 -7.51 28.19 -19.56
CA LEU A 145 -7.25 27.54 -20.85
C LEU A 145 -8.41 26.61 -21.23
N SER A 146 -9.64 27.15 -21.26
CA SER A 146 -10.86 26.40 -21.60
C SER A 146 -10.83 25.73 -22.98
N ASN A 147 -9.94 26.18 -23.87
CA ASN A 147 -9.72 25.60 -25.19
C ASN A 147 -9.06 24.21 -25.16
N ILE A 148 -8.34 23.85 -24.09
CA ILE A 148 -7.56 22.59 -24.05
C ILE A 148 -8.26 21.55 -23.17
N LYS A 149 -9.14 20.75 -23.79
CA LYS A 149 -10.02 19.78 -23.10
C LYS A 149 -9.28 18.72 -22.28
N TRP A 150 -8.04 18.37 -22.64
CA TRP A 150 -7.27 17.35 -21.93
C TRP A 150 -6.84 17.74 -20.50
N LEU A 151 -6.73 19.05 -20.19
CA LEU A 151 -6.30 19.54 -18.88
C LEU A 151 -7.34 19.22 -17.80
N ALA A 152 -8.60 19.03 -18.20
CA ALA A 152 -9.67 18.59 -17.30
C ALA A 152 -9.49 17.15 -16.80
N PHE A 153 -8.72 16.31 -17.51
CA PHE A 153 -8.52 14.91 -17.13
C PHE A 153 -7.29 14.68 -16.23
N ILE A 154 -6.47 15.70 -16.01
CA ILE A 154 -5.27 15.59 -15.16
C ILE A 154 -5.65 15.77 -13.69
N ASN A 155 -5.65 14.67 -12.94
CA ASN A 155 -5.88 14.67 -11.50
C ASN A 155 -4.57 14.52 -10.73
N PHE A 156 -3.93 15.64 -10.39
CA PHE A 156 -2.70 15.65 -9.61
C PHE A 156 -2.78 14.89 -8.26
N PRO A 157 -3.87 14.99 -7.48
CA PRO A 157 -3.98 14.21 -6.24
C PRO A 157 -3.90 12.70 -6.49
N LEU A 158 -4.47 12.21 -7.59
CA LEU A 158 -4.42 10.78 -7.94
C LEU A 158 -3.00 10.34 -8.29
N ILE A 159 -2.28 11.17 -9.05
CA ILE A 159 -0.90 10.92 -9.46
C ILE A 159 0.02 10.88 -8.23
N LEU A 160 -0.12 11.84 -7.31
CA LEU A 160 0.69 11.90 -6.09
C LEU A 160 0.32 10.79 -5.09
N VAL A 161 -0.93 10.31 -5.09
CA VAL A 161 -1.33 9.19 -4.25
C VAL A 161 -0.74 7.87 -4.75
N ALA A 162 -0.58 7.70 -6.06
CA ALA A 162 -0.02 6.49 -6.65
C ALA A 162 1.38 6.17 -6.09
N THR A 163 2.19 7.18 -5.80
CA THR A 163 3.54 6.99 -5.24
C THR A 163 3.57 6.59 -3.76
N ASN A 164 2.44 6.61 -3.03
CA ASN A 164 2.43 6.22 -1.60
C ASN A 164 2.77 4.74 -1.35
N ALA A 165 2.68 3.89 -2.38
CA ALA A 165 3.03 2.47 -2.24
C ALA A 165 4.55 2.21 -2.38
N LEU A 166 5.34 3.20 -2.82
CA LEU A 166 6.82 3.16 -2.76
C LEU A 166 7.30 3.63 -1.38
N PRO A 167 8.18 2.91 -0.67
CA PRO A 167 8.29 1.46 -0.43
C PRO A 167 7.21 0.99 0.57
N PRO A 168 6.72 -0.27 0.56
CA PRO A 168 7.47 -1.53 0.36
C PRO A 168 7.22 -2.24 -0.99
N ALA A 169 6.42 -1.66 -1.90
CA ALA A 169 6.13 -2.31 -3.17
C ALA A 169 7.37 -2.31 -4.09
N PRO A 170 7.71 -3.46 -4.72
CA PRO A 170 8.78 -3.52 -5.70
C PRO A 170 8.47 -2.67 -6.94
N ALA A 171 9.50 -2.23 -7.65
CA ALA A 171 9.33 -1.37 -8.83
C ALA A 171 8.51 -2.04 -9.95
N VAL A 172 8.59 -3.37 -10.04
CA VAL A 172 7.82 -4.18 -11.00
C VAL A 172 6.31 -4.03 -10.77
N GLU A 173 5.86 -3.84 -9.53
CA GLU A 173 4.43 -3.69 -9.21
C GLU A 173 3.83 -2.44 -9.89
N PHE A 174 4.58 -1.34 -9.98
CA PHE A 174 4.12 -0.12 -10.64
C PHE A 174 4.04 -0.25 -12.16
N THR A 175 5.06 -0.86 -12.76
CA THR A 175 5.11 -1.07 -14.21
C THR A 175 3.99 -2.02 -14.68
N THR A 176 3.76 -3.10 -13.93
CA THR A 176 2.68 -4.05 -14.19
C THR A 176 1.30 -3.43 -13.95
N TRP A 177 1.13 -2.66 -12.87
CA TRP A 177 -0.12 -1.93 -12.61
C TRP A 177 -0.44 -0.94 -13.74
N PHE A 178 0.55 -0.19 -14.22
CA PHE A 178 0.36 0.74 -15.34
C PHE A 178 0.03 0.00 -16.65
N LEU A 179 0.74 -1.10 -16.94
CA LEU A 179 0.50 -1.91 -18.14
C LEU A 179 -0.89 -2.54 -18.13
N VAL A 180 -1.30 -3.17 -17.03
CA VAL A 180 -2.64 -3.75 -16.89
C VAL A 180 -3.70 -2.65 -16.95
N GLY A 181 -3.46 -1.53 -16.27
CA GLY A 181 -4.32 -0.35 -16.32
C GLY A 181 -4.51 0.18 -17.75
N PHE A 182 -3.44 0.24 -18.55
CA PHE A 182 -3.48 0.66 -19.95
C PHE A 182 -4.23 -0.35 -20.83
N ILE A 183 -3.97 -1.65 -20.68
CA ILE A 183 -4.67 -2.69 -21.46
C ILE A 183 -6.18 -2.64 -21.17
N PHE A 184 -6.58 -2.60 -19.91
CA PHE A 184 -8.00 -2.64 -19.55
C PHE A 184 -8.72 -1.31 -19.77
N ASN A 185 -8.12 -0.17 -19.41
CA ASN A 185 -8.81 1.12 -19.47
C ASN A 185 -8.59 1.89 -20.76
N PHE A 186 -7.56 1.58 -21.56
CA PHE A 186 -7.32 2.24 -22.85
C PHE A 186 -7.64 1.33 -24.03
N ILE A 187 -7.04 0.13 -24.09
CA ILE A 187 -7.20 -0.78 -25.23
C ILE A 187 -8.60 -1.42 -25.22
N LEU A 188 -8.94 -2.16 -24.16
CA LEU A 188 -10.22 -2.85 -24.06
C LEU A 188 -11.40 -1.86 -24.06
N TYR A 189 -11.24 -0.70 -23.44
CA TYR A 189 -12.26 0.36 -23.49
C TYR A 189 -12.52 0.87 -24.92
N ARG A 190 -11.49 1.03 -25.76
CA ARG A 190 -11.61 1.56 -27.12
C ARG A 190 -12.03 0.52 -28.16
N TYR A 191 -11.49 -0.70 -28.07
CA TYR A 191 -11.69 -1.73 -29.09
C TYR A 191 -12.77 -2.75 -28.73
N ALA A 192 -13.11 -2.92 -27.45
CA ALA A 192 -14.06 -3.92 -26.97
C ALA A 192 -15.00 -3.35 -25.89
N HIS A 193 -15.55 -2.15 -26.13
CA HIS A 193 -16.35 -1.41 -25.15
C HIS A 193 -17.52 -2.23 -24.57
N VAL A 194 -18.24 -3.00 -25.40
CA VAL A 194 -19.37 -3.84 -24.97
C VAL A 194 -18.95 -4.89 -23.95
N TRP A 195 -17.76 -5.48 -24.13
CA TRP A 195 -17.23 -6.44 -23.17
C TRP A 195 -16.78 -5.73 -21.89
N TRP A 196 -16.10 -4.59 -22.02
CA TRP A 196 -15.57 -3.83 -20.90
C TRP A 196 -16.68 -3.38 -19.94
N GLU A 197 -17.76 -2.79 -20.46
CA GLU A 197 -18.89 -2.30 -19.65
C GLU A 197 -19.56 -3.41 -18.83
N LYS A 198 -19.68 -4.61 -19.42
CA LYS A 198 -20.40 -5.73 -18.79
C LYS A 198 -19.52 -6.56 -17.85
N TYR A 199 -18.24 -6.74 -18.17
CA TYR A 199 -17.40 -7.74 -17.51
C TYR A 199 -16.15 -7.21 -16.82
N ALA A 200 -15.68 -5.98 -17.08
CA ALA A 200 -14.40 -5.52 -16.53
C ALA A 200 -14.36 -5.55 -14.99
N TYR A 201 -15.41 -5.08 -14.32
CA TYR A 201 -15.49 -5.09 -12.86
C TYR A 201 -15.61 -6.51 -12.28
N VAL A 202 -16.39 -7.38 -12.93
CA VAL A 202 -16.54 -8.79 -12.52
C VAL A 202 -15.22 -9.54 -12.69
N PHE A 203 -14.49 -9.27 -13.79
CA PHE A 203 -13.17 -9.83 -14.04
C PHE A 203 -12.16 -9.36 -12.99
N SER A 204 -12.16 -8.07 -12.63
CA SER A 204 -11.30 -7.54 -11.55
C SER A 204 -11.59 -8.21 -10.21
N ALA A 205 -12.86 -8.41 -9.88
CA ALA A 205 -13.26 -9.14 -8.66
C ALA A 205 -12.80 -10.60 -8.72
N GLY A 206 -12.98 -11.27 -9.87
CA GLY A 206 -12.54 -12.64 -10.11
C GLY A 206 -11.03 -12.83 -9.97
N MET A 207 -10.22 -11.92 -10.52
CA MET A 207 -8.77 -11.93 -10.37
C MET A 207 -8.35 -11.77 -8.91
N SER A 208 -9.01 -10.90 -8.16
CA SER A 208 -8.73 -10.69 -6.72
C SER A 208 -9.02 -11.95 -5.89
N CYS A 209 -10.17 -12.59 -6.15
CA CYS A 209 -10.51 -13.87 -5.52
C CYS A 209 -9.56 -15.00 -5.96
N GLY A 210 -9.18 -15.04 -7.24
CA GLY A 210 -8.26 -16.02 -7.80
C GLY A 210 -6.89 -15.95 -7.14
N VAL A 211 -6.32 -14.76 -6.99
CA VAL A 211 -5.04 -14.55 -6.29
C VAL A 211 -5.11 -15.03 -4.84
N ALA A 212 -6.21 -14.75 -4.14
CA ALA A 212 -6.38 -15.22 -2.76
C ALA A 212 -6.43 -16.76 -2.65
N ILE A 213 -7.19 -17.41 -3.54
CA ILE A 213 -7.30 -18.89 -3.59
C ILE A 213 -5.96 -19.52 -3.98
N CYS A 214 -5.31 -19.01 -5.03
CA CYS A 214 -3.99 -19.47 -5.45
C CYS A 214 -2.95 -19.30 -4.33
N GLY A 215 -2.95 -18.16 -3.64
CA GLY A 215 -2.07 -17.91 -2.50
C GLY A 215 -2.28 -18.91 -1.36
N PHE A 216 -3.53 -19.23 -1.05
CA PHE A 216 -3.87 -20.25 -0.06
C PHE A 216 -3.39 -21.65 -0.45
N ILE A 217 -3.58 -22.05 -1.72
CA ILE A 217 -3.10 -23.33 -2.24
C ILE A 217 -1.57 -23.39 -2.20
N ILE A 218 -0.88 -22.34 -2.63
CA ILE A 218 0.58 -22.24 -2.59
C ILE A 218 1.10 -22.35 -1.15
N PHE A 219 0.43 -21.69 -0.20
CA PHE A 219 0.80 -21.75 1.21
C PHE A 219 0.74 -23.20 1.74
N ILE A 220 -0.38 -23.92 1.50
CA ILE A 220 -0.55 -25.29 2.00
C ILE A 220 0.38 -26.28 1.30
N THR A 221 0.53 -26.17 -0.03
CA THR A 221 1.25 -27.17 -0.81
C THR A 221 2.76 -27.00 -0.76
N LEU A 222 3.25 -25.76 -0.81
CA LEU A 222 4.68 -25.47 -0.94
C LEU A 222 5.25 -24.92 0.37
N GLN A 223 4.71 -23.79 0.84
CA GLN A 223 5.32 -23.04 1.95
C GLN A 223 5.26 -23.80 3.28
N ASN A 224 4.17 -24.52 3.55
CA ASN A 224 4.04 -25.35 4.76
C ASN A 224 4.93 -26.60 4.73
N ASN A 225 5.31 -27.08 3.54
CA ASN A 225 6.16 -28.26 3.36
C ASN A 225 7.64 -27.91 3.12
N ASN A 226 8.02 -26.64 3.28
CA ASN A 226 9.37 -26.11 3.00
C ASN A 226 9.88 -26.42 1.58
N ILE A 227 8.99 -26.52 0.60
CA ILE A 227 9.36 -26.76 -0.79
C ILE A 227 9.65 -25.41 -1.47
N GLU A 228 10.88 -25.23 -1.92
CA GLU A 228 11.27 -24.04 -2.69
C GLU A 228 10.65 -24.08 -4.09
N PHE A 229 10.04 -22.96 -4.51
CA PHE A 229 9.53 -22.83 -5.87
C PHE A 229 10.70 -22.80 -6.86
N PRO A 230 10.62 -23.49 -8.02
CA PRO A 230 11.69 -23.46 -9.00
C PRO A 230 11.99 -22.03 -9.45
N GLN A 231 13.27 -21.68 -9.56
CA GLN A 231 13.66 -20.38 -10.11
C GLN A 231 13.39 -20.37 -11.62
N TRP A 232 12.58 -19.42 -12.07
CA TRP A 232 12.29 -19.15 -13.47
C TRP A 232 12.28 -17.64 -13.70
N TRP A 233 12.13 -17.24 -14.97
CA TRP A 233 12.24 -15.84 -15.39
C TRP A 233 11.27 -14.88 -14.68
N GLY A 234 10.15 -15.36 -14.13
CA GLY A 234 9.18 -14.56 -13.39
C GLY A 234 9.29 -14.59 -11.86
N THR A 235 10.17 -15.42 -11.27
CA THR A 235 10.44 -15.38 -9.82
C THR A 235 11.55 -14.38 -9.43
N GLY A 236 12.24 -13.79 -10.42
CA GLY A 236 13.35 -12.86 -10.20
C GLY A 236 14.65 -13.50 -9.70
N GLY A 237 14.67 -14.82 -9.45
CA GLY A 237 15.82 -15.48 -8.81
C GLY A 237 16.10 -14.90 -7.41
N PRO A 238 17.37 -14.71 -6.99
CA PRO A 238 17.68 -14.12 -5.68
C PRO A 238 17.24 -12.65 -5.53
N MET A 239 16.95 -11.97 -6.64
CA MET A 239 16.48 -10.59 -6.67
C MET A 239 15.04 -10.57 -7.21
N ARG A 240 14.04 -10.49 -6.33
CA ARG A 240 12.60 -10.53 -6.71
C ARG A 240 12.20 -9.61 -7.89
N ASP A 241 12.96 -8.55 -8.14
CA ASP A 241 12.69 -7.55 -9.18
C ASP A 241 13.49 -7.76 -10.47
N GLY A 242 14.38 -8.76 -10.53
CA GLY A 242 15.30 -8.97 -11.65
C GLY A 242 16.28 -7.83 -11.90
N CYS A 243 16.33 -6.84 -10.99
CA CYS A 243 17.14 -5.63 -11.12
C CYS A 243 18.15 -5.53 -9.96
N PRO A 244 19.46 -5.66 -10.22
CA PRO A 244 20.49 -5.56 -9.18
C PRO A 244 20.60 -4.16 -8.56
N LEU A 245 20.16 -3.13 -9.29
CA LEU A 245 20.17 -1.75 -8.81
C LEU A 245 19.04 -1.44 -7.82
N ALA A 246 18.02 -2.31 -7.68
CA ALA A 246 16.94 -2.11 -6.73
C ALA A 246 17.40 -2.19 -5.26
N ILE A 247 18.56 -2.80 -5.01
CA ILE A 247 19.17 -2.96 -3.68
C ILE A 247 20.28 -1.90 -3.45
N ALA A 248 20.61 -1.12 -4.48
CA ALA A 248 21.64 -0.11 -4.38
C ALA A 248 21.18 1.07 -3.50
N ASN A 249 22.05 1.53 -2.61
CA ASN A 249 21.82 2.77 -1.86
C ASN A 249 21.90 4.00 -2.80
N TYR A 250 21.62 5.20 -2.27
CA TYR A 250 21.67 6.46 -3.07
C TYR A 250 23.05 6.73 -3.72
N SER A 251 24.11 6.08 -3.24
CA SER A 251 25.47 6.15 -3.80
C SER A 251 25.80 5.02 -4.78
N GLY A 252 24.84 4.17 -5.14
CA GLY A 252 25.03 3.06 -6.08
C GLY A 252 25.69 1.81 -5.48
N PHE A 253 25.93 1.78 -4.17
CA PHE A 253 26.47 0.59 -3.50
C PHE A 253 25.36 -0.41 -3.23
N VAL A 254 25.50 -1.59 -3.83
CA VAL A 254 24.67 -2.77 -3.53
C VAL A 254 25.27 -3.43 -2.29
N LEU A 255 24.51 -3.48 -1.20
CA LEU A 255 24.89 -4.26 -0.01
C LEU A 255 24.79 -5.74 -0.37
N THR A 256 25.91 -6.31 -0.81
CA THR A 256 26.09 -7.76 -0.90
C THR A 256 26.53 -8.25 0.48
N ASP A 257 25.58 -8.79 1.25
CA ASP A 257 25.90 -9.78 2.29
C ASP A 257 26.01 -11.16 1.64
#